data_AF-A0A323V3W7-F1
#
_entry.id   AF-A0A323V3W7-F1
#
_cell.length_a   1.000
_cell.length_b   1.000
_cell.length_c   1.000
_cell.angle_alpha   90.00
_cell.angle_beta   90.00
_cell.angle_gamma   90.00
#
_symmetry.space_group_name_H-M   'P 1'
#
loop_
_entity.id
_entity.type
_entity.pdbx_description
1 polymer ?
#
loop_
_entity_poly.entity_id
_entity_poly.type
_entity_poly.pdbx_seq_one_letter_code
_entity_poly.pdbx_strand_id
1 'polypeptide(L)'
;DVRAAVESSLDRADDGEDVEPLALAVLALVAAAGPAPGELSWLAELALPDDDGGWAPAGELVRPGSPLADVLTPGALGVLDPEFARAQDVDALRAVGVLDTFALLTAEDPDELDVDRVEEWVDAVLDRLPADAPPPVWPPLTAVRDLELVRDWDRALPLLAALPAAARGDVDLGGTVVPGYLRWWLRTSPVLHGRRPDRLRHPESTELQGLYEAVPELPDDVLELLRPPATVAEVLADVEDALDLLDRLGDPARTCSPAVLRTVHAQLAAALEGVDVQPPDRVRVGPAAVSTDAVVLDAPWLQPLVDQPVVPAGGAPGAVADLLDLPLASELAGRARVTSRAARTVPWAEVPGAGLAAARLGMPELTGSVAVHPSLTVTGGRTVAWWPGEPAAVDGSPAALGRALAWRAGAWPLRQALAEAFGHPQRAAELAAEDSVT
;
A
#
# COMPACT_ATOMS: atom_id res chain seq x y z
N ASP A 1 -36.79 37.07 -12.03
CA ASP A 1 -35.38 36.76 -11.75
C ASP A 1 -35.04 35.53 -12.57
N VAL A 2 -33.97 35.52 -13.35
CA VAL A 2 -33.68 34.40 -14.30
C VAL A 2 -33.45 33.10 -13.53
N ARG A 3 -32.76 33.19 -12.39
CA ARG A 3 -32.49 32.05 -11.52
C ARG A 3 -33.77 31.35 -11.04
N ALA A 4 -34.71 32.11 -10.47
CA ALA A 4 -35.97 31.55 -10.00
C ALA A 4 -36.81 30.92 -11.13
N ALA A 5 -36.69 31.42 -12.37
CA ALA A 5 -37.37 30.83 -13.52
C ALA A 5 -36.75 29.48 -13.92
N VAL A 6 -35.43 29.36 -13.83
CA VAL A 6 -34.71 28.09 -14.07
C VAL A 6 -35.02 27.07 -12.97
N GLU A 7 -34.88 27.44 -11.70
CA GLU A 7 -35.12 26.54 -10.55
C GLU A 7 -36.57 26.02 -10.48
N SER A 8 -37.54 26.73 -11.07
CA SER A 8 -38.95 26.28 -11.14
C SER A 8 -39.35 25.71 -12.51
N SER A 9 -38.41 25.57 -13.45
CA SER A 9 -38.74 25.21 -14.82
C SER A 9 -39.27 23.77 -14.95
N LEU A 10 -38.73 22.82 -14.18
CA LEU A 10 -39.23 21.44 -14.18
C LEU A 10 -40.64 21.35 -13.59
N ASP A 11 -40.88 21.95 -12.42
CA ASP A 11 -42.21 22.00 -11.80
C ASP A 11 -43.27 22.56 -12.76
N ARG A 12 -42.92 23.61 -13.51
CA ARG A 12 -43.80 24.21 -14.53
C ARG A 12 -44.09 23.25 -15.68
N ALA A 13 -43.08 22.50 -16.13
CA ALA A 13 -43.24 21.49 -17.17
C ALA A 13 -44.16 20.35 -16.71
N ASP A 14 -43.99 19.89 -15.46
CA ASP A 14 -44.84 18.88 -14.82
C ASP A 14 -46.29 19.36 -14.65
N ASP A 15 -46.49 20.64 -14.40
CA ASP A 15 -47.80 21.30 -14.39
C ASP A 15 -48.40 21.49 -15.81
N GLY A 16 -47.68 21.07 -16.86
CA GLY A 16 -48.11 21.09 -18.26
C GLY A 16 -47.89 22.42 -18.98
N GLU A 17 -47.07 23.32 -18.42
CA GLU A 17 -46.66 24.54 -19.11
C GLU A 17 -45.63 24.25 -20.21
N ASP A 18 -45.69 25.01 -21.30
CA ASP A 18 -44.64 24.98 -22.32
C ASP A 18 -43.41 25.77 -21.86
N VAL A 19 -42.36 25.05 -21.47
CA VAL A 19 -41.10 25.63 -20.97
C VAL A 19 -39.98 25.68 -22.02
N GLU A 20 -40.22 25.17 -23.23
CA GLU A 20 -39.22 25.23 -24.33
C GLU A 20 -38.77 26.67 -24.64
N PRO A 21 -39.68 27.68 -24.71
CA PRO A 21 -39.26 29.06 -24.94
C PRO A 21 -38.33 29.61 -23.85
N LEU A 22 -38.49 29.15 -22.60
CA LEU A 22 -37.60 29.52 -21.50
C LEU A 22 -36.22 28.87 -21.68
N ALA A 23 -36.18 27.57 -21.98
CA ALA A 23 -34.94 26.84 -22.24
C ALA A 23 -34.13 27.50 -23.37
N LEU A 24 -34.76 27.79 -24.50
CA LEU A 24 -34.13 28.47 -25.64
C LEU A 24 -33.60 29.87 -25.27
N ALA A 25 -34.37 30.63 -24.48
CA ALA A 25 -33.95 31.96 -24.05
C ALA A 25 -32.74 31.92 -23.10
N VAL A 26 -32.73 30.96 -22.16
CA VAL A 26 -31.62 30.76 -21.21
C VAL A 26 -30.37 30.29 -21.95
N LEU A 27 -30.48 29.31 -22.84
CA LEU A 27 -29.35 28.83 -23.65
C LEU A 27 -28.76 29.95 -24.53
N ALA A 28 -29.59 30.79 -25.14
CA ALA A 28 -29.12 31.94 -25.91
C ALA A 28 -28.39 32.98 -25.02
N LEU A 29 -28.88 33.21 -23.80
CA LEU A 29 -28.24 34.10 -22.84
C LEU A 29 -26.90 33.54 -22.37
N VAL A 30 -26.84 32.25 -22.05
CA VAL A 30 -25.62 31.54 -21.64
C VAL A 30 -24.60 31.54 -22.77
N ALA A 31 -25.01 31.27 -24.01
CA ALA A 31 -24.14 31.36 -25.19
C ALA A 31 -23.55 32.78 -25.36
N ALA A 32 -24.32 33.82 -25.05
CA ALA A 32 -23.86 35.20 -25.14
C ALA A 32 -22.95 35.61 -23.96
N ALA A 33 -23.21 35.09 -22.75
CA ALA A 33 -22.47 35.43 -21.54
C ALA A 33 -21.18 34.60 -21.37
N GLY A 34 -21.19 33.36 -21.86
CA GLY A 34 -20.08 32.41 -21.79
C GLY A 34 -19.62 32.04 -20.37
N PRO A 35 -20.51 31.73 -19.41
CA PRO A 35 -20.07 31.22 -18.11
C PRO A 35 -19.38 29.86 -18.29
N ALA A 36 -18.39 29.57 -17.47
CA ALA A 36 -17.76 28.26 -17.48
C ALA A 36 -18.75 27.19 -16.96
N PRO A 37 -18.66 25.93 -17.44
CA PRO A 37 -19.43 24.83 -16.85
C PRO A 37 -19.26 24.77 -15.33
N GLY A 38 -20.37 24.73 -14.60
CA GLY A 38 -20.40 24.70 -13.13
C GLY A 38 -20.22 26.06 -12.44
N GLU A 39 -19.90 27.15 -13.15
CA GLU A 39 -19.76 28.49 -12.55
C GLU A 39 -21.08 28.97 -11.91
N LEU A 40 -22.20 28.65 -12.57
CA LEU A 40 -23.55 28.95 -12.12
C LEU A 40 -24.31 27.64 -11.93
N SER A 41 -24.07 26.96 -10.82
CA SER A 41 -24.61 25.61 -10.54
C SER A 41 -26.14 25.49 -10.69
N TRP A 42 -26.89 26.55 -10.36
CA TRP A 42 -28.35 26.59 -10.51
C TRP A 42 -28.84 26.48 -11.96
N LEU A 43 -27.97 26.64 -12.97
CA LEU A 43 -28.34 26.40 -14.37
C LEU A 43 -28.62 24.92 -14.67
N ALA A 44 -28.06 23.99 -13.87
CA ALA A 44 -28.28 22.56 -13.99
C ALA A 44 -29.75 22.16 -13.78
N GLU A 45 -30.54 22.98 -13.09
CA GLU A 45 -31.97 22.80 -12.84
C GLU A 45 -32.84 23.16 -14.05
N LEU A 46 -32.26 23.67 -15.14
CA LEU A 46 -33.03 24.03 -16.32
C LEU A 46 -33.67 22.80 -16.95
N ALA A 47 -34.99 22.76 -17.00
CA ALA A 47 -35.73 21.73 -17.71
C ALA A 47 -35.43 21.78 -19.21
N LEU A 48 -34.91 20.68 -19.74
CA LEU A 48 -34.65 20.45 -21.15
C LEU A 48 -35.39 19.18 -21.61
N PRO A 49 -35.73 19.08 -22.91
CA PRO A 49 -36.43 17.90 -23.42
C PRO A 49 -35.52 16.67 -23.42
N ASP A 50 -36.02 15.56 -22.92
CA ASP A 50 -35.34 14.26 -22.98
C ASP A 50 -35.71 13.48 -24.26
N ASP A 51 -35.01 12.37 -24.52
CA ASP A 51 -35.23 11.51 -25.69
C ASP A 51 -36.47 10.59 -25.60
N ASP A 52 -37.13 10.55 -24.44
CA ASP A 52 -38.41 9.87 -24.20
C ASP A 52 -39.62 10.80 -24.43
N GLY A 53 -39.38 12.08 -24.73
CA GLY A 53 -40.40 13.11 -24.99
C GLY A 53 -40.94 13.80 -23.74
N GLY A 54 -40.25 13.65 -22.60
CA GLY A 54 -40.48 14.34 -21.34
C GLY A 54 -39.53 15.53 -21.13
N TRP A 55 -39.42 15.95 -19.87
CA TRP A 55 -38.54 17.03 -19.42
C TRP A 55 -37.70 16.54 -18.24
N ALA A 56 -36.43 16.89 -18.24
CA ALA A 56 -35.53 16.61 -17.13
C ALA A 56 -34.58 17.79 -16.88
N PRO A 57 -34.00 17.92 -15.67
CA PRO A 57 -32.96 18.89 -15.40
C PRO A 57 -31.77 18.71 -16.34
N ALA A 58 -31.22 19.82 -16.84
CA ALA A 58 -30.06 19.82 -17.71
C ALA A 58 -28.87 19.03 -17.10
N GLY A 59 -28.66 19.14 -15.79
CA GLY A 59 -27.62 18.44 -15.04
C GLY A 59 -27.78 16.92 -14.92
N GLU A 60 -28.92 16.37 -15.38
CA GLU A 60 -29.22 14.93 -15.38
C GLU A 60 -29.24 14.34 -16.80
N LEU A 61 -29.06 15.17 -17.83
CA LEU A 61 -29.14 14.77 -19.22
C LEU A 61 -27.76 14.62 -19.85
N VAL A 62 -27.51 13.44 -20.41
CA VAL A 62 -26.31 13.15 -21.20
C VAL A 62 -26.48 13.70 -22.61
N ARG A 63 -25.48 14.41 -23.12
CA ARG A 63 -25.48 14.89 -24.50
C ARG A 63 -25.34 13.71 -25.47
N PRO A 64 -26.23 13.54 -26.46
CA PRO A 64 -26.10 12.51 -27.48
C PRO A 64 -24.75 12.54 -28.20
N GLY A 65 -24.10 11.38 -28.30
CA GLY A 65 -22.79 11.24 -28.94
C GLY A 65 -21.64 11.94 -28.20
N SER A 66 -21.81 12.21 -26.90
CA SER A 66 -20.69 12.59 -26.05
C SER A 66 -19.81 11.38 -25.71
N PRO A 67 -18.53 11.61 -25.35
CA PRO A 67 -17.69 10.54 -24.82
C PRO A 67 -18.30 9.87 -23.58
N LEU A 68 -19.02 10.61 -22.73
CA LEU A 68 -19.72 10.04 -21.58
C LEU A 68 -20.80 9.04 -22.00
N ALA A 69 -21.61 9.37 -23.02
CA ALA A 69 -22.66 8.48 -23.52
C ALA A 69 -22.12 7.11 -23.98
N ASP A 70 -20.90 7.08 -24.50
CA ASP A 70 -20.26 5.85 -24.99
C ASP A 70 -19.80 4.90 -23.87
N VAL A 71 -19.59 5.41 -22.65
CA VAL A 71 -19.03 4.64 -21.52
C VAL A 71 -20.05 4.21 -20.47
N LEU A 72 -21.21 4.86 -20.44
CA LEU A 72 -22.28 4.54 -19.50
C LEU A 72 -23.11 3.33 -19.93
N THR A 73 -23.74 2.69 -18.96
CA THR A 73 -24.81 1.72 -19.21
C THR A 73 -25.97 2.39 -19.95
N PRO A 74 -26.45 1.84 -21.09
CA PRO A 74 -27.57 2.45 -21.81
C PRO A 74 -28.81 2.61 -20.91
N GLY A 75 -29.39 3.81 -20.91
CA GLY A 75 -30.55 4.14 -20.09
C GLY A 75 -30.27 4.32 -18.59
N ALA A 76 -28.99 4.38 -18.18
CA ALA A 76 -28.63 4.65 -16.79
C ALA A 76 -28.85 6.11 -16.38
N LEU A 77 -28.71 7.03 -17.34
CA LEU A 77 -29.05 8.44 -17.21
C LEU A 77 -29.96 8.85 -18.37
N GLY A 78 -30.73 9.92 -18.16
CA GLY A 78 -31.53 10.53 -19.24
C GLY A 78 -30.62 11.07 -20.34
N VAL A 79 -31.12 11.08 -21.58
CA VAL A 79 -30.38 11.59 -22.73
C VAL A 79 -31.12 12.81 -23.27
N LEU A 80 -30.40 13.90 -23.52
CA LEU A 80 -31.00 15.10 -24.10
C LEU A 80 -31.58 14.77 -25.48
N ASP A 81 -32.77 15.27 -25.80
CA ASP A 81 -33.40 15.04 -27.10
C ASP A 81 -32.42 15.31 -28.25
N PRO A 82 -32.15 14.33 -29.14
CA PRO A 82 -31.15 14.50 -30.19
C PRO A 82 -31.47 15.60 -31.20
N GLU A 83 -32.74 15.93 -31.44
CA GLU A 83 -33.13 17.00 -32.36
C GLU A 83 -32.86 18.37 -31.74
N PHE A 84 -33.28 18.57 -30.50
CA PHE A 84 -33.02 19.74 -29.69
C PHE A 84 -31.51 19.96 -29.55
N ALA A 85 -30.75 18.94 -29.14
CA ALA A 85 -29.30 19.02 -28.94
C ALA A 85 -28.56 19.49 -30.20
N ARG A 86 -28.98 19.05 -31.39
CA ARG A 86 -28.38 19.44 -32.69
C ARG A 86 -28.61 20.91 -33.05
N ALA A 87 -29.65 21.53 -32.50
CA ALA A 87 -30.00 22.92 -32.76
C ALA A 87 -29.30 23.91 -31.80
N GLN A 88 -28.68 23.42 -30.73
CA GLN A 88 -28.04 24.25 -29.70
C GLN A 88 -26.52 24.33 -29.85
N ASP A 89 -25.95 25.38 -29.27
CA ASP A 89 -24.50 25.50 -29.10
C ASP A 89 -24.01 24.53 -28.01
N VAL A 90 -22.94 23.77 -28.31
CA VAL A 90 -22.43 22.71 -27.41
C VAL A 90 -21.86 23.30 -26.13
N ASP A 91 -21.21 24.46 -26.20
CA ASP A 91 -20.63 25.09 -25.01
C ASP A 91 -21.72 25.68 -24.12
N ALA A 92 -22.81 26.20 -24.70
CA ALA A 92 -24.00 26.59 -23.94
C ALA A 92 -24.67 25.40 -23.23
N LEU A 93 -24.82 24.25 -23.91
CA LEU A 93 -25.34 23.02 -23.30
C LEU A 93 -24.47 22.58 -22.10
N ARG A 94 -23.14 22.56 -22.27
CA ARG A 94 -22.20 22.25 -21.17
C ARG A 94 -22.30 23.26 -20.03
N ALA A 95 -22.44 24.54 -20.35
CA ALA A 95 -22.53 25.60 -19.35
C ALA A 95 -23.82 25.55 -18.52
N VAL A 96 -24.93 25.06 -19.08
CA VAL A 96 -26.16 24.76 -18.32
C VAL A 96 -26.13 23.40 -17.63
N GLY A 97 -25.05 22.63 -17.75
CA GLY A 97 -24.87 21.37 -17.00
C GLY A 97 -25.16 20.09 -17.78
N VAL A 98 -25.54 20.15 -19.07
CA VAL A 98 -25.71 18.94 -19.89
C VAL A 98 -24.39 18.16 -19.95
N LEU A 99 -24.48 16.88 -19.64
CA LEU A 99 -23.33 16.02 -19.38
C LEU A 99 -22.64 15.60 -20.68
N ASP A 100 -21.44 16.14 -20.90
CA ASP A 100 -20.54 15.73 -21.99
C ASP A 100 -19.36 14.87 -21.49
N THR A 101 -19.07 14.97 -20.18
CA THR A 101 -18.11 14.17 -19.39
C THR A 101 -18.67 14.02 -17.97
N PHE A 102 -17.98 13.30 -17.11
CA PHE A 102 -18.38 13.11 -15.71
C PHE A 102 -18.59 14.45 -14.98
N ALA A 103 -19.73 14.58 -14.31
CA ALA A 103 -20.04 15.73 -13.47
C ALA A 103 -19.28 15.68 -12.14
N LEU A 104 -19.00 16.87 -11.61
CA LEU A 104 -18.34 17.05 -10.31
C LEU A 104 -19.32 17.65 -9.31
N LEU A 105 -19.29 17.14 -8.08
CA LEU A 105 -19.94 17.75 -6.92
C LEU A 105 -18.88 18.31 -5.98
N THR A 106 -19.18 19.45 -5.38
CA THR A 106 -18.33 20.07 -4.37
C THR A 106 -19.12 20.30 -3.09
N ALA A 107 -18.52 19.98 -1.96
CA ALA A 107 -19.12 20.14 -0.64
C ALA A 107 -18.07 20.53 0.40
N GLU A 108 -18.50 21.10 1.51
CA GLU A 108 -17.63 21.39 2.67
C GLU A 108 -17.61 20.21 3.67
N ASP A 109 -18.58 19.31 3.56
CA ASP A 109 -18.71 18.11 4.39
C ASP A 109 -19.01 16.89 3.50
N PRO A 110 -18.39 15.72 3.74
CA PRO A 110 -18.69 14.52 2.97
C PRO A 110 -20.16 14.09 3.03
N ASP A 111 -20.90 14.39 4.10
CA ASP A 111 -22.33 14.03 4.22
C ASP A 111 -23.21 14.79 3.22
N GLU A 112 -22.71 15.88 2.63
CA GLU A 112 -23.39 16.66 1.59
C GLU A 112 -23.10 16.14 0.17
N LEU A 113 -22.18 15.17 0.01
CA LEU A 113 -21.85 14.58 -1.29
C LEU A 113 -22.84 13.46 -1.63
N ASP A 114 -23.75 13.74 -2.55
CA ASP A 114 -24.65 12.72 -3.12
C ASP A 114 -23.93 11.93 -4.22
N VAL A 115 -23.04 11.02 -3.82
CA VAL A 115 -22.29 10.12 -4.70
C VAL A 115 -22.28 8.69 -4.15
N ASP A 116 -22.13 7.71 -5.05
CA ASP A 116 -22.07 6.29 -4.69
C ASP A 116 -20.95 5.99 -3.69
N ARG A 117 -21.24 5.17 -2.67
CA ARG A 117 -20.26 4.69 -1.68
C ARG A 117 -19.48 5.79 -0.95
N VAL A 118 -20.05 6.98 -0.78
CA VAL A 118 -19.42 8.07 -0.01
C VAL A 118 -19.12 7.66 1.44
N GLU A 119 -20.01 6.91 2.08
CA GLU A 119 -19.84 6.42 3.46
C GLU A 119 -18.61 5.50 3.58
N GLU A 120 -18.45 4.56 2.65
CA GLU A 120 -17.28 3.66 2.61
C GLU A 120 -15.97 4.41 2.39
N TRP A 121 -15.99 5.48 1.59
CA TRP A 121 -14.82 6.34 1.41
C TRP A 121 -14.46 7.07 2.70
N VAL A 122 -15.46 7.63 3.39
CA VAL A 122 -15.27 8.29 4.68
C VAL A 122 -14.69 7.33 5.71
N ASP A 123 -15.25 6.13 5.84
CA ASP A 123 -14.74 5.09 6.75
C ASP A 123 -13.27 4.76 6.43
N ALA A 124 -12.94 4.50 5.16
CA ALA A 124 -11.57 4.22 4.75
C ALA A 124 -10.60 5.40 5.00
N VAL A 125 -11.08 6.63 4.96
CA VAL A 125 -10.30 7.82 5.32
C VAL A 125 -10.07 7.87 6.83
N LEU A 126 -11.11 7.64 7.64
CA LEU A 126 -11.02 7.67 9.10
C LEU A 126 -10.12 6.57 9.65
N ASP A 127 -10.11 5.38 9.04
CA ASP A 127 -9.23 4.26 9.42
C ASP A 127 -7.73 4.57 9.26
N ARG A 128 -7.39 5.59 8.47
CA ARG A 128 -6.00 6.05 8.29
C ARG A 128 -5.57 7.09 9.32
N LEU A 129 -6.51 7.63 10.08
CA LEU A 129 -6.22 8.58 11.15
C LEU A 129 -5.77 7.83 12.40
N PRO A 130 -4.98 8.47 13.30
CA PRO A 130 -4.68 7.89 14.60
C PRO A 130 -5.96 7.52 15.35
N ALA A 131 -5.99 6.37 16.03
CA ALA A 131 -7.18 5.87 16.73
C ALA A 131 -7.79 6.85 17.75
N ASP A 132 -6.97 7.71 18.36
CA ASP A 132 -7.40 8.73 19.33
C ASP A 132 -7.57 10.14 18.70
N ALA A 133 -7.55 10.25 17.36
CA ALA A 133 -7.73 11.53 16.68
C ALA A 133 -9.17 12.03 16.85
N PRO A 134 -9.38 13.35 17.05
CA PRO A 134 -10.72 13.92 16.96
C PRO A 134 -11.26 13.81 15.52
N PRO A 135 -12.58 13.97 15.31
CA PRO A 135 -13.13 14.07 13.96
C PRO A 135 -12.35 15.09 13.12
N PRO A 136 -11.97 14.74 11.88
CA PRO A 136 -11.16 15.62 11.06
C PRO A 136 -11.94 16.87 10.65
N VAL A 137 -11.21 17.94 10.35
CA VAL A 137 -11.77 19.09 9.64
C VAL A 137 -11.56 18.85 8.16
N TRP A 138 -12.65 18.70 7.41
CA TRP A 138 -12.61 18.48 5.98
C TRP A 138 -12.23 19.77 5.24
N PRO A 139 -11.29 19.74 4.28
CA PRO A 139 -11.16 20.81 3.29
C PRO A 139 -12.31 20.73 2.28
N PRO A 140 -12.51 21.74 1.42
CA PRO A 140 -13.47 21.65 0.33
C PRO A 140 -13.23 20.39 -0.51
N LEU A 141 -14.28 19.58 -0.63
CA LEU A 141 -14.24 18.29 -1.29
C LEU A 141 -14.69 18.41 -2.74
N THR A 142 -14.19 17.53 -3.59
CA THR A 142 -14.67 17.37 -4.97
C THR A 142 -14.82 15.88 -5.27
N ALA A 143 -16.03 15.46 -5.58
CA ALA A 143 -16.36 14.08 -5.94
C ALA A 143 -16.87 14.00 -7.37
N VAL A 144 -16.70 12.82 -7.98
CA VAL A 144 -17.18 12.53 -9.33
C VAL A 144 -18.46 11.73 -9.22
N ARG A 145 -19.51 12.16 -9.93
CA ARG A 145 -20.80 11.46 -9.91
C ARG A 145 -20.80 10.22 -10.81
N ASP A 146 -21.75 9.31 -10.52
CA ASP A 146 -22.22 8.28 -11.45
C ASP A 146 -21.14 7.29 -11.93
N LEU A 147 -20.11 7.04 -11.12
CA LEU A 147 -19.03 6.10 -11.43
C LEU A 147 -19.55 4.65 -11.54
N GLU A 148 -20.57 4.31 -10.75
CA GLU A 148 -21.24 3.00 -10.73
C GLU A 148 -22.05 2.71 -12.00
N LEU A 149 -22.37 3.73 -12.79
CA LEU A 149 -23.11 3.60 -14.05
C LEU A 149 -22.21 3.22 -15.24
N VAL A 150 -20.88 3.27 -15.07
CA VAL A 150 -19.89 3.00 -16.11
C VAL A 150 -19.84 1.52 -16.47
N ARG A 151 -19.94 1.21 -17.76
CA ARG A 151 -19.80 -0.14 -18.31
C ARG A 151 -18.49 -0.38 -19.07
N ASP A 152 -17.88 0.67 -19.62
CA ASP A 152 -16.65 0.61 -20.42
C ASP A 152 -15.55 1.43 -19.75
N TRP A 153 -14.86 0.79 -18.80
CA TRP A 153 -13.79 1.42 -18.02
C TRP A 153 -12.57 1.79 -18.86
N ASP A 154 -12.25 1.02 -19.91
CA ASP A 154 -11.10 1.30 -20.78
C ASP A 154 -11.25 2.67 -21.47
N ARG A 155 -12.48 3.05 -21.82
CA ARG A 155 -12.81 4.37 -22.38
C ARG A 155 -13.08 5.44 -21.32
N ALA A 156 -13.57 5.07 -20.14
CA ALA A 156 -13.88 6.02 -19.07
C ALA A 156 -12.61 6.57 -18.39
N LEU A 157 -11.59 5.74 -18.18
CA LEU A 157 -10.38 6.12 -17.46
C LEU A 157 -9.65 7.34 -18.07
N PRO A 158 -9.46 7.47 -19.39
CA PRO A 158 -8.92 8.69 -19.99
C PRO A 158 -9.79 9.94 -19.75
N LEU A 159 -11.12 9.81 -19.72
CA LEU A 159 -12.02 10.93 -19.42
C LEU A 159 -11.84 11.40 -17.98
N LEU A 160 -11.71 10.45 -17.04
CA LEU A 160 -11.45 10.73 -15.62
C LEU A 160 -10.05 11.33 -15.40
N ALA A 161 -9.04 10.87 -16.13
CA ALA A 161 -7.68 11.41 -16.06
C ALA A 161 -7.59 12.87 -16.55
N ALA A 162 -8.46 13.24 -17.50
CA ALA A 162 -8.58 14.60 -18.02
C ALA A 162 -9.35 15.57 -17.10
N LEU A 163 -9.97 15.09 -16.00
CA LEU A 163 -10.71 15.94 -15.08
C LEU A 163 -9.79 16.98 -14.38
N PRO A 164 -10.37 18.09 -13.86
CA PRO A 164 -9.65 19.06 -13.05
C PRO A 164 -8.86 18.42 -11.89
N ALA A 165 -7.72 19.00 -11.55
CA ALA A 165 -6.85 18.47 -10.49
C ALA A 165 -7.55 18.34 -9.13
N ALA A 166 -8.55 19.19 -8.84
CA ALA A 166 -9.36 19.12 -7.62
C ALA A 166 -10.09 17.77 -7.46
N ALA A 167 -10.58 17.18 -8.56
CA ALA A 167 -11.26 15.88 -8.53
C ALA A 167 -10.31 14.69 -8.42
N ARG A 168 -9.04 14.85 -8.83
CA ARG A 168 -8.01 13.79 -8.85
C ARG A 168 -7.05 13.85 -7.66
N GLY A 169 -7.16 14.91 -6.87
CA GLY A 169 -6.27 15.23 -5.75
C GLY A 169 -6.50 14.32 -4.56
N ASP A 170 -5.47 14.18 -3.74
CA ASP A 170 -5.56 13.59 -2.41
C ASP A 170 -6.04 14.66 -1.41
N VAL A 171 -6.65 14.23 -0.31
CA VAL A 171 -7.18 15.10 0.74
C VAL A 171 -6.18 15.19 1.89
N ASP A 172 -5.86 16.40 2.35
CA ASP A 172 -4.98 16.63 3.51
C ASP A 172 -5.82 16.95 4.76
N LEU A 173 -5.79 16.02 5.71
CA LEU A 173 -6.50 16.12 6.99
C LEU A 173 -5.54 16.53 8.12
N GLY A 174 -4.91 17.70 7.97
CA GLY A 174 -4.05 18.27 9.01
C GLY A 174 -2.69 17.58 9.13
N GLY A 175 -2.11 17.15 8.00
CA GLY A 175 -0.83 16.46 7.89
C GLY A 175 -0.94 14.99 7.53
N THR A 176 -2.16 14.42 7.54
CA THR A 176 -2.42 13.07 7.03
C THR A 176 -3.02 13.17 5.64
N VAL A 177 -2.24 12.83 4.62
CA VAL A 177 -2.69 12.83 3.23
C VAL A 177 -3.34 11.49 2.90
N VAL A 178 -4.61 11.53 2.52
CA VAL A 178 -5.43 10.35 2.19
C VAL A 178 -5.95 10.44 0.74
N PRO A 179 -6.24 9.31 0.07
CA PRO A 179 -6.81 9.34 -1.27
C PRO A 179 -8.13 10.12 -1.31
N GLY A 180 -8.28 11.04 -2.28
CA GLY A 180 -9.57 11.66 -2.57
C GLY A 180 -10.57 10.66 -3.14
N TYR A 181 -11.86 11.01 -3.11
CA TYR A 181 -12.97 10.13 -3.45
C TYR A 181 -12.76 9.38 -4.76
N LEU A 182 -12.44 10.07 -5.87
CA LEU A 182 -12.22 9.43 -7.17
C LEU A 182 -11.09 8.40 -7.12
N ARG A 183 -9.94 8.75 -6.51
CA ARG A 183 -8.79 7.84 -6.43
C ARG A 183 -9.13 6.62 -5.59
N TRP A 184 -9.79 6.81 -4.44
CA TRP A 184 -10.24 5.73 -3.59
C TRP A 184 -11.23 4.81 -4.33
N TRP A 185 -12.22 5.38 -5.02
CA TRP A 185 -13.25 4.62 -5.73
C TRP A 185 -12.62 3.77 -6.84
N LEU A 186 -11.75 4.36 -7.67
CA LEU A 186 -11.07 3.65 -8.75
C LEU A 186 -10.17 2.54 -8.22
N ARG A 187 -9.43 2.81 -7.14
CA ARG A 187 -8.51 1.84 -6.55
C ARG A 187 -9.24 0.63 -5.98
N THR A 188 -10.40 0.85 -5.34
CA THR A 188 -11.18 -0.19 -4.66
C THR A 188 -12.20 -0.90 -5.58
N SER A 189 -12.34 -0.44 -6.83
CA SER A 189 -13.31 -0.99 -7.79
C SER A 189 -12.62 -1.76 -8.93
N PRO A 190 -13.28 -2.77 -9.53
CA PRO A 190 -12.68 -3.66 -10.53
C PRO A 190 -12.58 -3.03 -11.94
N VAL A 191 -11.94 -1.86 -12.04
CA VAL A 191 -11.91 -1.01 -13.24
C VAL A 191 -10.91 -1.43 -14.31
N LEU A 192 -9.99 -2.36 -14.02
CA LEU A 192 -9.00 -2.87 -14.98
C LEU A 192 -9.33 -4.30 -15.38
N HIS A 193 -10.16 -4.47 -16.41
CA HIS A 193 -10.63 -5.78 -16.89
C HIS A 193 -11.16 -6.70 -15.76
N GLY A 194 -11.95 -6.13 -14.84
CA GLY A 194 -12.51 -6.85 -13.70
C GLY A 194 -11.56 -6.98 -12.51
N ARG A 195 -10.42 -6.27 -12.50
CA ARG A 195 -9.44 -6.25 -11.40
C ARG A 195 -9.34 -4.87 -10.78
N ARG A 196 -9.19 -4.85 -9.46
CA ARG A 196 -8.90 -3.63 -8.69
C ARG A 196 -7.44 -3.19 -8.91
N PRO A 197 -7.18 -1.89 -9.11
CA PRO A 197 -5.82 -1.36 -9.20
C PRO A 197 -4.94 -1.62 -7.97
N ASP A 198 -5.48 -1.59 -6.75
CA ASP A 198 -4.72 -1.95 -5.52
C ASP A 198 -4.30 -3.43 -5.46
N ARG A 199 -5.00 -4.31 -6.18
CA ARG A 199 -4.66 -5.73 -6.30
C ARG A 199 -3.63 -6.01 -7.39
N LEU A 200 -3.01 -4.98 -7.96
CA LEU A 200 -1.96 -4.98 -8.98
C LEU A 200 -0.78 -4.13 -8.48
N ARG A 201 0.38 -4.22 -9.16
CA ARG A 201 1.55 -3.38 -8.88
C ARG A 201 1.83 -2.40 -10.00
N HIS A 202 2.51 -1.31 -9.66
CA HIS A 202 3.12 -0.42 -10.64
C HIS A 202 4.04 -1.21 -11.60
N PRO A 203 4.08 -0.89 -12.91
CA PRO A 203 4.86 -1.65 -13.89
C PRO A 203 6.35 -1.74 -13.52
N GLU A 204 6.88 -0.64 -12.99
CA GLU A 204 8.29 -0.51 -12.59
C GLU A 204 8.60 -1.08 -11.19
N SER A 205 7.58 -1.55 -10.45
CA SER A 205 7.79 -2.12 -9.11
C SER A 205 8.58 -3.41 -9.15
N THR A 206 9.76 -3.41 -8.54
CA THR A 206 10.56 -4.63 -8.32
C THR A 206 10.27 -5.30 -6.97
N GLU A 207 9.79 -4.55 -5.98
CA GLU A 207 9.52 -5.09 -4.64
C GLU A 207 8.32 -6.03 -4.63
N LEU A 208 7.24 -5.65 -5.32
CA LEU A 208 5.97 -6.38 -5.32
C LEU A 208 5.93 -7.48 -6.40
N GLN A 209 7.01 -7.64 -7.17
CA GLN A 209 7.10 -8.64 -8.22
C GLN A 209 6.94 -10.06 -7.66
N GLY A 210 6.00 -10.81 -8.26
CA GLY A 210 5.67 -12.18 -7.87
C GLY A 210 4.57 -12.28 -6.79
N LEU A 211 4.33 -11.20 -6.04
CA LEU A 211 3.20 -11.07 -5.11
C LEU A 211 2.00 -10.44 -5.81
N TYR A 212 2.26 -9.47 -6.69
CA TYR A 212 1.27 -8.75 -7.48
C TYR A 212 1.62 -8.81 -8.97
N GLU A 213 0.57 -8.94 -9.80
CA GLU A 213 0.72 -8.76 -11.25
C GLU A 213 0.86 -7.28 -11.57
N ALA A 214 1.66 -6.96 -12.60
CA ALA A 214 1.73 -5.59 -13.08
C ALA A 214 0.37 -5.14 -13.64
N VAL A 215 0.04 -3.86 -13.45
CA VAL A 215 -1.02 -3.25 -14.26
C VAL A 215 -0.69 -3.40 -15.76
N PRO A 216 -1.72 -3.51 -16.63
CA PRO A 216 -1.50 -3.48 -18.07
C PRO A 216 -0.81 -2.18 -18.51
N GLU A 217 -0.37 -2.15 -19.77
CA GLU A 217 0.12 -0.90 -20.37
C GLU A 217 -1.03 0.11 -20.43
N LEU A 218 -0.84 1.26 -19.77
CA LEU A 218 -1.82 2.32 -19.64
C LEU A 218 -1.18 3.65 -20.06
N PRO A 219 -1.96 4.62 -20.57
CA PRO A 219 -1.52 6.00 -20.71
C PRO A 219 -0.98 6.57 -19.38
N ASP A 220 0.04 7.43 -19.44
CA ASP A 220 0.73 7.97 -18.27
C ASP A 220 -0.21 8.70 -17.29
N ASP A 221 -1.17 9.46 -17.82
CA ASP A 221 -2.18 10.20 -17.05
C ASP A 221 -3.16 9.27 -16.32
N VAL A 222 -3.55 8.16 -16.96
CA VAL A 222 -4.36 7.10 -16.32
C VAL A 222 -3.55 6.39 -15.25
N LEU A 223 -2.27 6.08 -15.51
CA LEU A 223 -1.40 5.46 -14.51
C LEU A 223 -1.20 6.39 -13.28
N GLU A 224 -1.04 7.69 -13.51
CA GLU A 224 -0.98 8.72 -12.46
C GLU A 224 -2.31 8.87 -11.68
N LEU A 225 -3.44 8.68 -12.35
CA LEU A 225 -4.75 8.67 -11.69
C LEU A 225 -4.91 7.44 -10.80
N LEU A 226 -4.53 6.25 -11.28
CA LEU A 226 -4.73 5.01 -10.53
C LEU A 226 -3.71 4.82 -9.40
N ARG A 227 -2.46 5.26 -9.57
CA ARG A 227 -1.32 5.03 -8.64
C ARG A 227 -1.32 3.62 -8.03
N PRO A 228 -1.21 2.55 -8.85
CA PRO A 228 -1.02 1.22 -8.30
C PRO A 228 0.25 1.19 -7.43
N PRO A 229 0.26 0.42 -6.33
CA PRO A 229 1.37 0.42 -5.39
C PRO A 229 2.68 -0.03 -6.06
N ALA A 230 3.76 0.67 -5.74
CA ALA A 230 5.12 0.42 -6.21
C ALA A 230 6.01 -0.20 -5.14
N THR A 231 5.70 0.00 -3.86
CA THR A 231 6.52 -0.48 -2.73
C THR A 231 5.68 -1.25 -1.71
N VAL A 232 6.35 -2.06 -0.88
CA VAL A 232 5.68 -2.70 0.27
C VAL A 232 5.12 -1.65 1.24
N ALA A 233 5.83 -0.54 1.45
CA ALA A 233 5.38 0.51 2.36
C ALA A 233 4.07 1.17 1.92
N GLU A 234 3.86 1.34 0.61
CA GLU A 234 2.60 1.87 0.07
C GLU A 234 1.42 0.90 0.27
N VAL A 235 1.66 -0.41 0.14
CA VAL A 235 0.65 -1.44 0.44
C VAL A 235 0.31 -1.44 1.93
N LEU A 236 1.31 -1.29 2.80
CA LEU A 236 1.12 -1.28 4.26
C LEU A 236 0.53 0.01 4.82
N ALA A 237 0.31 1.03 3.98
CA ALA A 237 -0.33 2.28 4.39
C ALA A 237 -1.87 2.15 4.50
N ASP A 238 -2.43 1.01 4.11
CA ASP A 238 -3.84 0.66 4.24
C ASP A 238 -3.96 -0.71 4.90
N VAL A 239 -4.89 -0.83 5.87
CA VAL A 239 -5.06 -2.05 6.66
C VAL A 239 -5.59 -3.21 5.80
N GLU A 240 -6.54 -2.97 4.91
CA GLU A 240 -7.07 -4.01 4.01
C GLU A 240 -6.00 -4.49 3.03
N ASP A 241 -5.17 -3.58 2.53
CA ASP A 241 -4.07 -3.92 1.63
C ASP A 241 -2.95 -4.68 2.34
N ALA A 242 -2.66 -4.35 3.61
CA ALA A 242 -1.76 -5.11 4.45
C ALA A 242 -2.27 -6.55 4.70
N LEU A 243 -3.58 -6.72 4.94
CA LEU A 243 -4.21 -8.04 5.07
C LEU A 243 -4.13 -8.85 3.76
N ASP A 244 -4.43 -8.25 2.60
CA ASP A 244 -4.25 -8.90 1.29
C ASP A 244 -2.80 -9.30 1.03
N LEU A 245 -1.82 -8.48 1.45
CA LEU A 245 -0.41 -8.84 1.36
C LEU A 245 -0.05 -10.04 2.26
N LEU A 246 -0.57 -10.08 3.49
CA LEU A 246 -0.39 -11.21 4.40
C LEU A 246 -0.92 -12.52 3.78
N ASP A 247 -2.12 -12.48 3.21
CA ASP A 247 -2.73 -13.62 2.51
C ASP A 247 -1.90 -14.05 1.30
N ARG A 248 -1.44 -13.10 0.48
CA ARG A 248 -0.59 -13.38 -0.70
C ARG A 248 0.76 -13.98 -0.33
N LEU A 249 1.31 -13.62 0.83
CA LEU A 249 2.52 -14.25 1.33
C LEU A 249 2.28 -15.74 1.63
N GLY A 250 1.07 -16.14 2.04
CA GLY A 250 0.70 -17.53 2.25
C GLY A 250 0.45 -18.36 0.98
N ASP A 251 0.23 -17.72 -0.17
CA ASP A 251 -0.12 -18.39 -1.43
C ASP A 251 1.08 -19.12 -2.08
N PRO A 252 1.10 -20.47 -2.19
CA PRO A 252 2.20 -21.20 -2.82
C PRO A 252 2.42 -20.88 -4.30
N ALA A 253 1.44 -20.32 -5.02
CA ALA A 253 1.59 -19.89 -6.41
C ALA A 253 2.35 -18.57 -6.57
N ARG A 254 2.49 -17.80 -5.48
CA ARG A 254 3.19 -16.51 -5.45
C ARG A 254 4.66 -16.68 -5.09
N THR A 255 5.45 -15.68 -5.39
CA THR A 255 6.87 -15.59 -5.01
C THR A 255 7.20 -14.17 -4.56
N CYS A 256 8.28 -13.97 -3.81
CA CYS A 256 8.78 -12.65 -3.47
C CYS A 256 10.30 -12.58 -3.55
N SER A 257 10.85 -11.36 -3.60
CA SER A 257 12.30 -11.18 -3.59
C SER A 257 12.88 -11.53 -2.20
N PRO A 258 14.12 -12.05 -2.12
CA PRO A 258 14.79 -12.25 -0.83
C PRO A 258 14.94 -10.95 -0.02
N ALA A 259 15.01 -9.81 -0.70
CA ALA A 259 15.13 -8.50 -0.06
C ALA A 259 13.85 -8.12 0.70
N VAL A 260 12.68 -8.35 0.09
CA VAL A 260 11.36 -8.13 0.71
C VAL A 260 11.12 -9.15 1.82
N LEU A 261 11.35 -10.44 1.56
CA LEU A 261 11.11 -11.49 2.54
C LEU A 261 11.87 -11.27 3.86
N ARG A 262 13.05 -10.66 3.80
CA ARG A 262 13.86 -10.36 4.98
C ARG A 262 13.12 -9.50 6.01
N THR A 263 12.23 -8.61 5.59
CA THR A 263 11.62 -7.59 6.44
C THR A 263 10.09 -7.57 6.42
N VAL A 264 9.44 -8.10 5.38
CA VAL A 264 7.99 -7.92 5.15
C VAL A 264 7.13 -8.36 6.34
N HIS A 265 7.44 -9.50 6.97
CA HIS A 265 6.67 -9.99 8.12
C HIS A 265 6.75 -9.05 9.33
N ALA A 266 7.91 -8.43 9.57
CA ALA A 266 8.06 -7.44 10.63
C ALA A 266 7.32 -6.14 10.32
N GLN A 267 7.33 -5.73 9.04
CA GLN A 267 6.61 -4.55 8.59
C GLN A 267 5.09 -4.76 8.68
N LEU A 268 4.60 -5.95 8.31
CA LEU A 268 3.21 -6.35 8.50
C LEU A 268 2.80 -6.37 9.98
N ALA A 269 3.64 -6.96 10.84
CA ALA A 269 3.36 -7.00 12.28
C ALA A 269 3.25 -5.59 12.90
N ALA A 270 4.01 -4.63 12.39
CA ALA A 270 3.90 -3.24 12.80
C ALA A 270 2.66 -2.54 12.20
N ALA A 271 2.39 -2.76 10.91
CA ALA A 271 1.24 -2.13 10.22
C ALA A 271 -0.12 -2.63 10.72
N LEU A 272 -0.17 -3.85 11.23
CA LEU A 272 -1.39 -4.50 11.75
C LEU A 272 -1.42 -4.55 13.28
N GLU A 273 -0.58 -3.76 13.96
CA GLU A 273 -0.58 -3.71 15.43
C GLU A 273 -1.94 -3.23 15.95
N GLY A 274 -2.55 -4.02 16.85
CA GLY A 274 -3.86 -3.70 17.43
C GLY A 274 -5.07 -4.06 16.55
N VAL A 275 -4.84 -4.54 15.33
CA VAL A 275 -5.90 -5.07 14.45
C VAL A 275 -6.18 -6.54 14.81
N ASP A 276 -7.45 -6.93 14.82
CA ASP A 276 -7.84 -8.34 15.01
C ASP A 276 -7.60 -9.13 13.72
N VAL A 277 -6.37 -9.60 13.54
CA VAL A 277 -5.93 -10.34 12.35
C VAL A 277 -6.09 -11.84 12.57
N GLN A 278 -6.70 -12.52 11.60
CA GLN A 278 -6.67 -13.99 11.55
C GLN A 278 -5.30 -14.46 11.05
N PRO A 279 -4.57 -15.30 11.81
CA PRO A 279 -3.28 -15.83 11.37
C PRO A 279 -3.42 -16.64 10.06
N PRO A 280 -2.45 -16.55 9.13
CA PRO A 280 -2.54 -17.26 7.86
C PRO A 280 -2.28 -18.76 8.01
N ASP A 281 -3.00 -19.59 7.26
CA ASP A 281 -2.81 -21.06 7.22
C ASP A 281 -1.39 -21.48 6.79
N ARG A 282 -0.72 -20.63 6.02
CA ARG A 282 0.60 -20.87 5.45
C ARG A 282 1.45 -19.62 5.55
N VAL A 283 2.72 -19.80 5.91
CA VAL A 283 3.68 -18.70 6.05
C VAL A 283 4.79 -18.81 5.02
N ARG A 284 5.13 -17.68 4.39
CA ARG A 284 6.29 -17.57 3.50
C ARG A 284 7.59 -17.76 4.28
N VAL A 285 8.29 -18.86 4.03
CA VAL A 285 9.58 -19.22 4.69
C VAL A 285 10.78 -19.11 3.74
N GLY A 286 10.51 -18.94 2.44
CA GLY A 286 11.54 -18.69 1.42
C GLY A 286 10.93 -17.96 0.21
N PRO A 287 11.75 -17.40 -0.70
CA PRO A 287 11.29 -16.61 -1.84
C PRO A 287 10.19 -17.27 -2.70
N ALA A 288 10.21 -18.60 -2.78
CA ALA A 288 9.21 -19.40 -3.50
C ALA A 288 8.69 -20.59 -2.66
N ALA A 289 8.70 -20.46 -1.32
CA ALA A 289 8.34 -21.55 -0.42
C ALA A 289 7.46 -21.07 0.73
N VAL A 290 6.34 -21.77 0.95
CA VAL A 290 5.44 -21.57 2.09
C VAL A 290 5.38 -22.84 2.94
N SER A 291 5.08 -22.70 4.23
CA SER A 291 4.94 -23.82 5.16
C SER A 291 3.73 -23.63 6.08
N THR A 292 3.09 -24.73 6.47
CA THR A 292 2.07 -24.77 7.54
C THR A 292 2.69 -25.07 8.91
N ASP A 293 3.97 -25.44 8.93
CA ASP A 293 4.74 -25.77 10.13
C ASP A 293 6.07 -25.03 10.03
N ALA A 294 6.18 -23.92 10.76
CA ALA A 294 7.30 -23.00 10.70
C ALA A 294 7.62 -22.46 12.09
N VAL A 295 8.79 -21.85 12.23
CA VAL A 295 9.25 -21.27 13.48
C VAL A 295 9.84 -19.89 13.24
N VAL A 296 9.59 -18.95 14.14
CA VAL A 296 10.21 -17.63 14.09
C VAL A 296 11.55 -17.68 14.80
N LEU A 297 12.63 -17.35 14.08
CA LEU A 297 13.98 -17.34 14.66
C LEU A 297 14.23 -16.04 15.43
N ASP A 298 14.15 -16.10 16.75
CA ASP A 298 14.43 -15.01 17.68
C ASP A 298 15.91 -14.89 18.06
N ALA A 299 16.65 -16.00 18.00
CA ALA A 299 18.06 -16.03 18.32
C ALA A 299 18.88 -16.88 17.33
N PRO A 300 19.96 -16.34 16.73
CA PRO A 300 20.65 -17.00 15.63
C PRO A 300 21.40 -18.30 15.98
N TRP A 301 21.73 -18.55 17.25
CA TRP A 301 22.34 -19.82 17.68
C TRP A 301 21.34 -20.97 17.84
N LEU A 302 20.03 -20.67 17.81
CA LEU A 302 18.97 -21.66 17.95
C LEU A 302 18.61 -22.33 16.61
N GLN A 303 18.98 -21.71 15.49
CA GLN A 303 18.68 -22.24 14.15
C GLN A 303 19.05 -23.72 13.96
N PRO A 304 20.19 -24.25 14.44
CA PRO A 304 20.52 -25.67 14.30
C PRO A 304 19.68 -26.62 15.19
N LEU A 305 18.91 -26.07 16.14
CA LEU A 305 18.10 -26.82 17.10
C LEU A 305 16.65 -26.98 16.64
N VAL A 306 16.23 -26.23 15.63
CA VAL A 306 14.90 -26.35 15.03
C VAL A 306 14.99 -27.14 13.73
N ASP A 307 14.02 -28.02 13.51
CA ASP A 307 13.92 -28.83 12.28
C ASP A 307 12.94 -28.19 11.27
N GLN A 308 12.11 -27.25 11.73
CA GLN A 308 11.15 -26.50 10.93
C GLN A 308 11.84 -25.43 10.06
N PRO A 309 11.24 -25.09 8.90
CA PRO A 309 11.58 -23.88 8.17
C PRO A 309 11.49 -22.62 9.04
N VAL A 310 12.49 -21.74 8.91
CA VAL A 310 12.58 -20.50 9.67
C VAL A 310 11.92 -19.35 8.93
N VAL A 311 11.10 -18.58 9.63
CA VAL A 311 10.54 -17.31 9.15
C VAL A 311 11.50 -16.17 9.46
N PRO A 312 11.89 -15.35 8.46
CA PRO A 312 12.67 -14.14 8.71
C PRO A 312 11.86 -13.10 9.49
N ALA A 313 12.33 -12.77 10.68
CA ALA A 313 11.62 -11.91 11.63
C ALA A 313 11.87 -10.40 11.47
N GLY A 314 12.71 -9.97 10.52
CA GLY A 314 13.02 -8.54 10.30
C GLY A 314 13.54 -7.75 11.51
N GLY A 315 13.93 -8.41 12.61
CA GLY A 315 14.31 -7.75 13.87
C GLY A 315 13.20 -7.64 14.92
N ALA A 316 11.98 -8.11 14.62
CA ALA A 316 10.82 -8.08 15.52
C ALA A 316 10.23 -9.49 15.75
N PRO A 317 11.01 -10.47 16.27
CA PRO A 317 10.56 -11.86 16.34
C PRO A 317 9.30 -12.09 17.18
N GLY A 318 9.11 -11.35 18.28
CA GLY A 318 7.89 -11.46 19.09
C GLY A 318 6.64 -11.06 18.30
N ALA A 319 6.62 -9.83 17.79
CA ALA A 319 5.48 -9.34 17.00
C ALA A 319 5.19 -10.19 15.75
N VAL A 320 6.24 -10.72 15.10
CA VAL A 320 6.08 -11.64 13.96
C VAL A 320 5.50 -13.00 14.39
N ALA A 321 5.93 -13.53 15.53
CA ALA A 321 5.37 -14.77 16.09
C ALA A 321 3.91 -14.59 16.46
N ASP A 322 3.55 -13.46 17.09
CA ASP A 322 2.18 -13.14 17.47
C ASP A 322 1.27 -12.98 16.24
N LEU A 323 1.69 -12.20 15.23
CA LEU A 323 0.93 -12.01 13.98
C LEU A 323 0.67 -13.34 13.24
N LEU A 324 1.67 -14.20 13.19
CA LEU A 324 1.64 -15.43 12.40
C LEU A 324 1.16 -16.66 13.20
N ASP A 325 0.88 -16.50 14.50
CA ASP A 325 0.61 -17.59 15.45
C ASP A 325 1.63 -18.74 15.36
N LEU A 326 2.92 -18.37 15.41
CA LEU A 326 4.03 -19.32 15.32
C LEU A 326 4.85 -19.33 16.61
N PRO A 327 5.39 -20.49 17.02
CA PRO A 327 6.31 -20.54 18.14
C PRO A 327 7.62 -19.83 17.83
N LEU A 328 8.26 -19.30 18.88
CA LEU A 328 9.64 -18.84 18.81
C LEU A 328 10.59 -20.04 18.84
N ALA A 329 11.75 -19.91 18.19
CA ALA A 329 12.78 -20.95 18.23
C ALA A 329 13.28 -21.22 19.66
N SER A 330 13.28 -20.21 20.54
CA SER A 330 13.62 -20.36 21.96
C SER A 330 12.62 -21.18 22.76
N GLU A 331 11.33 -21.12 22.41
CA GLU A 331 10.28 -21.91 23.04
C GLU A 331 10.44 -23.39 22.68
N LEU A 332 10.70 -23.68 21.40
CA LEU A 332 10.94 -25.04 20.92
C LEU A 332 12.26 -25.63 21.45
N ALA A 333 13.33 -24.83 21.47
CA ALA A 333 14.63 -25.27 21.98
C ALA A 333 14.63 -25.47 23.51
N GLY A 334 13.71 -24.82 24.22
CA GLY A 334 13.58 -24.88 25.67
C GLY A 334 14.87 -24.50 26.41
N ARG A 335 15.17 -25.21 27.51
CA ARG A 335 16.38 -24.96 28.34
C ARG A 335 17.63 -25.65 27.76
N ALA A 336 17.87 -25.49 26.46
CA ALA A 336 19.08 -25.98 25.82
C ALA A 336 20.34 -25.34 26.46
N ARG A 337 21.36 -26.15 26.68
CA ARG A 337 22.63 -25.72 27.29
C ARG A 337 23.79 -26.52 26.72
N VAL A 338 25.00 -25.97 26.81
CA VAL A 338 26.23 -26.67 26.43
C VAL A 338 26.40 -27.92 27.30
N THR A 339 26.63 -29.07 26.67
CA THR A 339 26.85 -30.37 27.32
C THR A 339 28.27 -30.90 27.15
N SER A 340 28.96 -30.43 26.11
CA SER A 340 30.37 -30.75 25.87
C SER A 340 31.29 -30.03 26.86
N ARG A 341 32.48 -30.59 27.09
CA ARG A 341 33.54 -29.98 27.89
C ARG A 341 34.48 -29.16 27.01
N ALA A 342 34.79 -27.94 27.42
CA ALA A 342 35.79 -27.12 26.75
C ALA A 342 37.18 -27.76 26.82
N ALA A 343 37.93 -27.75 25.72
CA ALA A 343 39.33 -28.17 25.71
C ALA A 343 40.23 -27.09 26.31
N ARG A 344 39.89 -25.82 26.09
CA ARG A 344 40.55 -24.66 26.69
C ARG A 344 39.59 -23.49 26.80
N THR A 345 39.84 -22.61 27.76
CA THR A 345 39.21 -21.29 27.87
C THR A 345 40.32 -20.26 27.77
N VAL A 346 40.19 -19.33 26.82
CA VAL A 346 41.22 -18.32 26.52
C VAL A 346 40.65 -16.91 26.61
N PRO A 347 41.42 -15.90 27.05
CA PRO A 347 41.01 -14.51 26.92
C PRO A 347 40.72 -14.14 25.47
N TRP A 348 39.70 -13.31 25.22
CA TRP A 348 39.39 -12.87 23.87
C TRP A 348 40.56 -12.13 23.21
N ALA A 349 41.28 -11.30 23.98
CA ALA A 349 42.47 -10.58 23.53
C ALA A 349 43.60 -11.50 23.01
N GLU A 350 43.66 -12.75 23.48
CA GLU A 350 44.70 -13.72 23.10
C GLU A 350 44.30 -14.56 21.87
N VAL A 351 43.07 -14.42 21.37
CA VAL A 351 42.62 -15.13 20.17
C VAL A 351 43.30 -14.50 18.95
N PRO A 352 43.94 -15.29 18.05
CA PRO A 352 44.53 -14.75 16.83
C PRO A 352 43.50 -13.93 16.02
N GLY A 353 43.83 -12.68 15.71
CA GLY A 353 42.92 -11.75 15.00
C GLY A 353 42.12 -10.83 15.93
N ALA A 354 42.23 -10.98 17.26
CA ALA A 354 41.52 -10.16 18.25
C ALA A 354 41.76 -8.66 18.10
N GLY A 355 42.97 -8.23 17.73
CA GLY A 355 43.28 -6.81 17.53
C GLY A 355 42.48 -6.18 16.39
N LEU A 356 42.39 -6.86 15.23
CA LEU A 356 41.58 -6.39 14.10
C LEU A 356 40.09 -6.46 14.43
N ALA A 357 39.65 -7.53 15.10
CA ALA A 357 38.25 -7.67 15.55
C ALA A 357 37.85 -6.56 16.53
N ALA A 358 38.73 -6.18 17.46
CA ALA A 358 38.51 -5.06 18.39
C ALA A 358 38.40 -3.73 17.63
N ALA A 359 39.31 -3.48 16.70
CA ALA A 359 39.28 -2.28 15.85
C ALA A 359 37.97 -2.17 15.07
N ARG A 360 37.49 -3.26 14.44
CA ARG A 360 36.20 -3.31 13.72
C ARG A 360 34.98 -3.08 14.63
N LEU A 361 35.11 -3.34 15.93
CA LEU A 361 34.09 -3.05 16.94
C LEU A 361 34.25 -1.66 17.58
N GLY A 362 35.26 -0.88 17.18
CA GLY A 362 35.59 0.41 17.82
C GLY A 362 36.09 0.27 19.25
N MET A 363 36.66 -0.90 19.60
CA MET A 363 37.16 -1.20 20.95
C MET A 363 38.69 -1.16 20.99
N PRO A 364 39.31 -0.69 22.08
CA PRO A 364 40.77 -0.73 22.23
C PRO A 364 41.29 -2.16 22.37
N GLU A 365 40.52 -3.06 22.99
CA GLU A 365 40.85 -4.47 23.17
C GLU A 365 39.57 -5.28 23.46
N LEU A 366 39.58 -6.57 23.15
CA LEU A 366 38.48 -7.49 23.51
C LEU A 366 38.61 -7.97 24.95
N THR A 367 37.57 -7.78 25.76
CA THR A 367 37.54 -8.23 27.16
C THR A 367 36.95 -9.64 27.30
N GLY A 368 37.07 -10.26 28.48
CA GLY A 368 36.43 -11.55 28.80
C GLY A 368 37.13 -12.76 28.18
N SER A 369 36.45 -13.90 28.18
CA SER A 369 37.01 -15.18 27.71
C SER A 369 36.06 -15.95 26.80
N VAL A 370 36.63 -16.87 26.01
CA VAL A 370 35.92 -17.79 25.13
C VAL A 370 36.36 -19.23 25.41
N ALA A 371 35.39 -20.13 25.55
CA ALA A 371 35.59 -21.56 25.70
C ALA A 371 35.62 -22.23 24.32
N VAL A 372 36.72 -22.92 24.01
CA VAL A 372 36.93 -23.61 22.73
C VAL A 372 36.72 -25.11 22.92
N HIS A 373 35.81 -25.67 22.15
CA HIS A 373 35.39 -27.06 22.19
C HIS A 373 35.81 -27.74 20.87
N PRO A 374 36.45 -28.92 20.88
CA PRO A 374 36.75 -29.65 19.64
C PRO A 374 35.48 -30.07 18.89
N SER A 375 34.41 -30.35 19.63
CA SER A 375 33.05 -30.57 19.12
C SER A 375 32.08 -29.98 20.12
N LEU A 376 31.45 -28.87 19.78
CA LEU A 376 30.52 -28.17 20.66
C LEU A 376 29.13 -28.82 20.57
N THR A 377 28.77 -29.59 21.60
CA THR A 377 27.43 -30.19 21.74
C THR A 377 26.60 -29.47 22.79
N VAL A 378 25.29 -29.43 22.54
CA VAL A 378 24.28 -28.90 23.46
C VAL A 378 23.28 -29.99 23.90
N THR A 379 22.26 -29.61 24.67
CA THR A 379 21.16 -30.51 25.08
C THR A 379 20.60 -31.29 23.87
N GLY A 380 20.30 -32.58 24.07
CA GLY A 380 19.85 -33.45 22.97
C GLY A 380 20.97 -33.97 22.06
N GLY A 381 22.24 -33.67 22.36
CA GLY A 381 23.39 -34.17 21.59
C GLY A 381 23.59 -33.50 20.24
N ARG A 382 22.86 -32.41 19.95
CA ARG A 382 23.01 -31.63 18.71
C ARG A 382 24.35 -30.89 18.73
N THR A 383 25.01 -30.87 17.59
CA THR A 383 26.28 -30.13 17.39
C THR A 383 25.98 -28.74 16.86
N VAL A 384 26.59 -27.72 17.46
CA VAL A 384 26.47 -26.32 17.05
C VAL A 384 27.86 -25.72 16.91
N ALA A 385 28.01 -24.67 16.09
CA ALA A 385 29.31 -24.02 15.92
C ALA A 385 29.63 -23.06 17.08
N TRP A 386 28.60 -22.44 17.68
CA TRP A 386 28.76 -21.46 18.76
C TRP A 386 27.54 -21.45 19.69
N TRP A 387 27.74 -21.00 20.92
CA TRP A 387 26.70 -20.83 21.93
C TRP A 387 27.01 -19.59 22.79
N PRO A 388 26.03 -18.69 23.04
CA PRO A 388 26.26 -17.52 23.88
C PRO A 388 26.42 -17.90 25.35
N GLY A 389 27.14 -17.09 26.12
CA GLY A 389 27.35 -17.30 27.55
C GLY A 389 28.58 -16.56 28.05
N GLU A 390 28.90 -16.76 29.33
CA GLU A 390 30.10 -16.22 29.97
C GLU A 390 30.87 -17.37 30.65
N PRO A 391 31.92 -17.93 30.01
CA PRO A 391 32.42 -17.61 28.67
C PRO A 391 31.50 -18.13 27.55
N ALA A 392 31.52 -17.49 26.38
CA ALA A 392 30.86 -18.01 25.18
C ALA A 392 31.55 -19.30 24.73
N ALA A 393 30.80 -20.27 24.20
CA ALA A 393 31.35 -21.53 23.73
C ALA A 393 31.42 -21.54 22.19
N VAL A 394 32.53 -22.01 21.62
CA VAL A 394 32.76 -22.10 20.17
C VAL A 394 33.44 -23.40 19.80
N ASP A 395 33.24 -23.86 18.56
CA ASP A 395 34.00 -24.98 17.96
C ASP A 395 35.43 -24.59 17.55
N GLY A 396 35.78 -23.30 17.69
CA GLY A 396 37.08 -22.75 17.33
C GLY A 396 37.20 -22.29 15.87
N SER A 397 36.16 -22.49 15.06
CA SER A 397 36.14 -21.96 13.70
C SER A 397 36.07 -20.43 13.70
N PRO A 398 36.65 -19.76 12.68
CA PRO A 398 36.53 -18.30 12.54
C PRO A 398 35.07 -17.82 12.48
N ALA A 399 34.20 -18.59 11.82
CA ALA A 399 32.78 -18.28 11.73
C ALA A 399 32.08 -18.31 13.10
N ALA A 400 32.40 -19.30 13.94
CA ALA A 400 31.89 -19.39 15.31
C ALA A 400 32.38 -18.23 16.19
N LEU A 401 33.69 -17.92 16.13
CA LEU A 401 34.29 -16.80 16.86
C LEU A 401 33.66 -15.47 16.47
N GLY A 402 33.52 -15.22 15.16
CA GLY A 402 32.91 -14.01 14.62
C GLY A 402 31.46 -13.84 15.07
N ARG A 403 30.65 -14.90 15.03
CA ARG A 403 29.24 -14.87 15.48
C ARG A 403 29.12 -14.69 16.99
N ALA A 404 29.89 -15.42 17.79
CA ALA A 404 29.87 -15.32 19.23
C ALA A 404 30.26 -13.91 19.71
N LEU A 405 31.31 -13.33 19.10
CA LEU A 405 31.74 -11.98 19.44
C LEU A 405 30.74 -10.91 18.96
N ALA A 406 30.25 -11.02 17.72
CA ALA A 406 29.23 -10.12 17.19
C ALA A 406 27.99 -10.07 18.08
N TRP A 407 27.50 -11.25 18.50
CA TRP A 407 26.35 -11.36 19.39
C TRP A 407 26.62 -10.70 20.75
N ARG A 408 27.75 -11.05 21.39
CA ARG A 408 28.16 -10.47 22.66
C ARG A 408 28.29 -8.95 22.62
N ALA A 409 28.77 -8.39 21.51
CA ALA A 409 28.98 -6.97 21.34
C ALA A 409 27.72 -6.19 20.88
N GLY A 410 26.58 -6.87 20.67
CA GLY A 410 25.38 -6.25 20.09
C GLY A 410 25.57 -5.80 18.63
N ALA A 411 26.57 -6.34 17.93
CA ALA A 411 27.00 -5.91 16.60
C ALA A 411 26.81 -7.04 15.56
N TRP A 412 25.63 -7.66 15.55
CA TRP A 412 25.32 -8.80 14.66
C TRP A 412 25.61 -8.59 13.16
N PRO A 413 25.41 -7.38 12.57
CA PRO A 413 25.81 -7.11 11.18
C PRO A 413 27.30 -7.38 10.90
N LEU A 414 28.17 -7.21 11.89
CA LEU A 414 29.62 -7.39 11.74
C LEU A 414 30.08 -8.85 11.83
N ARG A 415 29.20 -9.83 12.06
CA ARG A 415 29.57 -11.25 12.26
C ARG A 415 30.48 -11.84 11.16
N GLN A 416 30.32 -11.40 9.91
CA GLN A 416 31.14 -11.85 8.77
C GLN A 416 32.51 -11.16 8.76
N ALA A 417 32.55 -9.84 8.98
CA ALA A 417 33.80 -9.09 9.12
C ALA A 417 34.63 -9.60 10.31
N LEU A 418 33.98 -9.94 11.42
CA LEU A 418 34.66 -10.54 12.57
C LEU A 418 35.16 -11.95 12.26
N ALA A 419 34.39 -12.76 11.52
CA ALA A 419 34.85 -14.08 11.08
C ALA A 419 36.08 -13.99 10.18
N GLU A 420 36.16 -13.00 9.28
CA GLU A 420 37.35 -12.74 8.47
C GLU A 420 38.56 -12.38 9.33
N ALA A 421 38.39 -11.51 10.32
CA ALA A 421 39.47 -11.11 11.22
C ALA A 421 40.09 -12.32 11.95
N PHE A 422 39.26 -13.26 12.40
CA PHE A 422 39.71 -14.51 13.02
C PHE A 422 40.23 -15.55 12.01
N GLY A 423 39.78 -15.51 10.76
CA GLY A 423 40.17 -16.45 9.71
C GLY A 423 41.50 -16.11 9.06
N HIS A 424 41.87 -14.83 9.08
CA HIS A 424 43.09 -14.32 8.45
C HIS A 424 43.91 -13.40 9.36
N PRO A 425 44.29 -13.83 10.58
CA PRO A 425 45.06 -13.00 11.51
C PRO A 425 46.39 -12.49 10.93
N GLN A 426 47.00 -13.24 10.02
CA GLN A 426 48.22 -12.87 9.30
C GLN A 426 48.04 -11.71 8.31
N ARG A 427 46.79 -11.41 7.89
CA ARG A 427 46.45 -10.30 6.98
C ARG A 427 45.97 -9.06 7.72
N ALA A 428 46.12 -8.99 9.03
CA ALA A 428 45.52 -7.92 9.85
C ALA A 428 45.86 -6.50 9.38
N ALA A 429 47.12 -6.25 8.98
CA ALA A 429 47.55 -4.93 8.50
C ALA A 429 46.99 -4.58 7.10
N GLU A 430 46.85 -5.59 6.23
CA GLU A 430 46.26 -5.44 4.90
C GLU A 430 44.77 -5.15 5.00
N LEU A 431 44.03 -5.96 5.78
CA LEU A 431 42.59 -5.78 6.01
C LEU A 431 42.29 -4.46 6.73
N ALA A 432 43.12 -4.04 7.68
CA ALA A 432 42.97 -2.73 8.30
C ALA A 432 43.20 -1.57 7.31
N ALA A 433 44.06 -1.77 6.31
CA ALA A 433 44.23 -0.79 5.24
C ALA A 433 43.00 -0.78 4.31
N GLU A 434 42.44 -1.94 3.97
CA GLU A 434 41.18 -2.05 3.21
C GLU A 434 40.02 -1.36 3.93
N ASP A 435 39.87 -1.60 5.24
CA ASP A 435 38.84 -0.99 6.09
C ASP A 435 38.92 0.56 6.14
N SER A 436 40.05 1.16 5.73
CA SER A 436 40.24 2.63 5.74
C SER A 436 39.93 3.33 4.42
N VAL A 437 39.53 2.58 3.38
CA VAL A 437 39.21 3.13 2.04
C VAL A 437 37.85 3.86 2.00
N THR A 438 37.01 3.66 3.01
CA THR A 438 35.68 4.27 3.16
C THR A 438 35.57 4.97 4.50
#